data_AF-A0A833DPJ7-F1
#
_entry.id   AF-A0A833DPJ7-F1
#
_cell.length_a   1.000
_cell.length_b   1.000
_cell.length_c   1.000
_cell.angle_alpha   90.00
_cell.angle_beta   90.00
_cell.angle_gamma   90.00
#
_symmetry.space_group_name_H-M   'P 1'
#
loop_
_entity.id
_entity.type
_entity.pdbx_description
1 polymer ?
#
loop_
_entity_poly.entity_id
_entity_poly.type
_entity_poly.pdbx_seq_one_letter_code
_entity_poly.pdbx_strand_id
1 'polypeptide(L)'
;MSSRQKSILLVILLVFQSWLVIQVQPISSADGEGVSAPLRVRNTMTEFSWQPSSGGVLPSNVSLVGEWNWEVPVEMVMNTTTGFWSVELELDEGIYCYKFILEGADYIFDASNPERIYCDGVENSLARVKNHTRSTFSLEL
;
A
#
# COMPACT_ATOMS: atom_id res chain seq x y z
N MET A 1 -10.27 31.62 -38.87
CA MET A 1 -8.87 31.22 -38.56
C MET A 1 -8.01 31.31 -39.79
N SER A 2 -6.99 32.18 -39.77
CA SER A 2 -6.13 32.46 -40.92
C SER A 2 -5.22 31.27 -41.22
N SER A 3 -4.79 31.13 -42.49
CA SER A 3 -3.91 30.03 -42.96
C SER A 3 -2.64 29.86 -42.09
N ARG A 4 -2.15 30.97 -41.52
CA ARG A 4 -1.02 31.01 -40.59
C ARG A 4 -1.30 30.30 -39.27
N GLN A 5 -2.52 30.43 -38.71
CA GLN A 5 -2.92 29.75 -37.47
C GLN A 5 -3.10 28.23 -37.65
N LYS A 6 -3.57 27.79 -38.82
CA LYS A 6 -3.71 26.36 -39.14
C LYS A 6 -2.35 25.66 -39.31
N SER A 7 -1.38 26.37 -39.88
CA SER A 7 -0.02 25.85 -40.08
C SER A 7 0.76 25.71 -38.77
N ILE A 8 0.61 26.68 -37.85
CA ILE A 8 1.24 26.61 -36.51
C ILE A 8 0.67 25.46 -35.69
N LEU A 9 -0.65 25.23 -35.75
CA LEU A 9 -1.27 24.10 -35.05
C LEU A 9 -0.79 22.73 -35.57
N LEU A 10 -0.56 22.62 -36.88
CA LEU A 10 -0.10 21.38 -37.52
C LEU A 10 1.36 21.06 -37.16
N VAL A 11 2.22 22.08 -37.05
CA VAL A 11 3.62 21.91 -36.64
C VAL A 11 3.71 21.49 -35.17
N ILE A 12 2.90 22.06 -34.27
CA ILE A 12 2.89 21.67 -32.86
C ILE A 12 2.36 20.23 -32.69
N LEU A 13 1.34 19.82 -33.45
CA LEU A 13 0.82 18.45 -33.43
C LEU A 13 1.86 17.43 -33.93
N LEU A 14 2.62 17.75 -34.99
CA LEU A 14 3.67 16.88 -35.53
C LEU A 14 4.88 16.74 -34.58
N VAL A 15 5.20 17.79 -33.80
CA VAL A 15 6.27 17.72 -32.79
C VAL A 15 5.80 16.96 -31.52
N PHE A 16 4.50 16.98 -31.21
CA PHE A 16 3.93 16.16 -30.12
C PHE A 16 3.83 14.67 -30.47
N GLN A 17 3.64 14.32 -31.75
CA GLN A 17 3.59 12.91 -32.18
C GLN A 17 4.96 12.22 -32.23
N SER A 18 6.08 12.96 -32.09
CA SER A 18 7.43 12.37 -32.01
C SER A 18 7.93 12.15 -30.57
N TRP A 19 7.14 12.51 -29.55
CA TRP A 19 7.32 12.07 -28.15
C TRP A 19 6.53 10.77 -27.88
N LEU A 20 6.58 9.83 -28.82
CA LEU A 20 6.23 8.44 -28.58
C LEU A 20 7.33 7.55 -29.15
N VAL A 21 8.58 7.87 -28.81
CA VAL A 21 9.67 6.90 -28.94
C VAL A 21 9.45 5.86 -27.85
N ILE A 22 8.71 4.82 -28.22
CA ILE A 22 8.65 3.54 -27.53
C ILE A 22 10.09 3.15 -27.18
N GLN A 23 10.43 3.22 -25.90
CA GLN A 23 11.67 2.63 -25.40
C GLN A 23 11.49 1.11 -25.49
N VAL A 24 11.84 0.53 -26.64
CA VAL A 24 11.94 -0.92 -26.79
C VAL A 24 13.11 -1.36 -25.93
N GLN A 25 12.82 -1.84 -24.73
CA GLN A 25 13.81 -2.52 -23.90
C GLN A 25 14.27 -3.78 -24.69
N PRO A 26 15.58 -4.07 -24.78
CA PRO A 26 16.02 -5.32 -25.39
C PRO A 26 15.49 -6.48 -24.55
N ILE A 27 14.63 -7.30 -25.14
CA ILE A 27 14.28 -8.59 -24.57
C ILE A 27 15.55 -9.43 -24.68
N SER A 28 16.29 -9.55 -23.58
CA SER A 28 17.39 -10.50 -23.49
C SER A 28 16.80 -11.90 -23.59
N SER A 29 16.96 -12.54 -24.75
CA SER A 29 16.83 -13.98 -24.87
C SER A 29 17.98 -14.59 -24.06
N ALA A 30 17.69 -14.95 -22.81
CA ALA A 30 18.57 -15.79 -22.03
C ALA A 30 18.46 -17.21 -22.58
N ASP A 31 19.44 -17.58 -23.41
CA ASP A 31 19.75 -18.99 -23.67
C ASP A 31 19.96 -19.69 -22.33
N GLY A 32 19.30 -20.85 -22.20
CA GLY A 32 19.25 -21.59 -20.96
C GLY A 32 20.61 -22.09 -20.52
N GLU A 33 21.15 -21.46 -19.49
CA GLU A 33 22.06 -22.07 -18.53
C GLU A 33 21.40 -21.86 -17.16
N GLY A 34 21.26 -22.91 -16.35
CA GLY A 34 20.46 -22.92 -15.13
C GLY A 34 20.81 -21.82 -14.12
N VAL A 35 20.22 -20.63 -14.30
CA VAL A 35 20.19 -19.58 -13.28
C VAL A 35 19.02 -19.94 -12.39
N SER A 36 19.30 -20.38 -11.16
CA SER A 36 18.30 -20.39 -10.10
C SER A 36 17.60 -19.04 -10.14
N ALA A 37 16.30 -19.01 -10.45
CA ALA A 37 15.53 -17.78 -10.45
C ALA A 37 15.90 -16.98 -9.19
N PRO A 38 16.17 -15.66 -9.27
CA PRO A 38 16.47 -14.90 -8.07
C PRO A 38 15.33 -15.17 -7.09
N LEU A 39 15.65 -15.75 -5.93
CA LEU A 39 14.66 -16.00 -4.90
C LEU A 39 14.07 -14.64 -4.56
N ARG A 40 12.83 -14.41 -4.99
CA ARG A 40 12.10 -13.20 -4.64
C ARG A 40 11.84 -13.29 -3.14
N VAL A 41 12.72 -12.70 -2.33
CA VAL A 41 12.49 -12.48 -0.91
C VAL A 41 11.27 -11.57 -0.83
N ARG A 42 10.16 -12.13 -0.35
CA ARG A 42 8.93 -11.37 -0.13
C ARG A 42 9.09 -10.66 1.20
N ASN A 43 8.68 -9.40 1.27
CA ASN A 43 8.53 -8.73 2.55
C ASN A 43 7.52 -9.54 3.38
N THR A 44 7.89 -9.91 4.60
CA THR A 44 7.04 -10.64 5.56
C THR A 44 6.26 -9.67 6.45
N MET A 45 6.59 -8.38 6.38
CA MET A 45 5.93 -7.35 7.17
C MET A 45 4.53 -7.02 6.63
N THR A 46 3.58 -6.90 7.54
CA THR A 46 2.26 -6.32 7.31
C THR A 46 2.29 -4.84 7.66
N GLU A 47 2.03 -3.99 6.67
CA GLU A 47 1.97 -2.54 6.86
C GLU A 47 0.55 -2.11 7.26
N PHE A 48 0.48 -1.25 8.27
CA PHE A 48 -0.72 -0.52 8.65
C PHE A 48 -0.46 0.97 8.49
N SER A 49 -1.41 1.68 7.87
CA SER A 49 -1.31 3.11 7.65
C SER A 49 -2.58 3.82 8.07
N TRP A 50 -2.44 5.02 8.63
CA TRP A 50 -3.56 5.87 8.99
C TRP A 50 -3.26 7.33 8.68
N GLN A 51 -4.29 8.10 8.34
CA GLN A 51 -4.22 9.56 8.25
C GLN A 51 -5.59 10.15 8.61
N PRO A 52 -5.66 11.39 9.09
CA PRO A 52 -6.94 12.05 9.28
C PRO A 52 -7.65 12.27 7.94
N SER A 53 -8.97 12.41 7.99
CA SER A 53 -9.77 12.88 6.86
C SER A 53 -9.23 14.24 6.37
N SER A 54 -9.35 14.50 5.07
CA SER A 54 -8.83 15.74 4.46
C SER A 54 -9.26 16.99 5.24
N GLY A 55 -8.28 17.80 5.65
CA GLY A 55 -8.50 19.01 6.48
C GLY A 55 -8.64 18.75 7.98
N GLY A 56 -8.49 17.51 8.44
CA GLY A 56 -8.47 17.15 9.86
C GLY A 56 -7.19 17.60 10.56
N VAL A 57 -7.28 17.78 11.88
CA VAL A 57 -6.13 18.07 12.74
C VAL A 57 -5.30 16.80 12.93
N LEU A 58 -3.98 16.90 12.79
CA LEU A 58 -3.07 15.79 13.07
C LEU A 58 -2.98 15.58 14.59
N PRO A 59 -3.21 14.35 15.09
CA PRO A 59 -3.05 14.03 16.50
C PRO A 59 -1.57 14.10 16.90
N SER A 60 -1.31 14.25 18.19
CA SER A 60 0.06 14.26 18.72
C SER A 60 0.75 12.89 18.62
N ASN A 61 0.01 11.80 18.77
CA ASN A 61 0.48 10.43 18.56
C ASN A 61 -0.64 9.52 18.05
N VAL A 62 -0.24 8.48 17.32
CA VAL A 62 -1.12 7.39 16.87
C VAL A 62 -0.45 6.07 17.24
N SER A 63 -1.23 5.15 17.78
CA SER A 63 -0.78 3.80 18.06
C SER A 63 -1.70 2.77 17.40
N LEU A 64 -1.15 1.60 17.10
CA LEU A 64 -1.87 0.45 16.60
C LEU A 64 -1.97 -0.60 17.71
N VAL A 65 -3.15 -1.19 17.90
CA VAL A 65 -3.34 -2.32 18.81
C VAL A 65 -4.17 -3.39 18.10
N GLY A 66 -3.88 -4.66 18.40
CA GLY A 66 -4.56 -5.77 17.75
C GLY A 66 -4.43 -7.08 18.52
N GLU A 67 -5.10 -8.09 17.98
CA GLU A 67 -5.24 -9.42 18.58
C GLU A 67 -3.90 -10.14 18.83
N TRP A 68 -2.85 -9.79 18.10
CA TRP A 68 -1.50 -10.28 18.36
C TRP A 68 -0.99 -9.91 19.77
N ASN A 69 -1.37 -8.73 20.30
CA ASN A 69 -1.09 -8.31 21.67
C ASN A 69 -1.94 -7.07 22.05
N TRP A 70 -3.11 -7.29 22.64
CA TRP A 70 -4.01 -6.21 23.04
C TRP A 70 -3.45 -5.30 24.15
N GLU A 71 -2.50 -5.79 24.94
CA GLU A 71 -1.99 -5.08 26.12
C GLU A 71 -0.88 -4.08 25.79
N VAL A 72 -0.26 -4.20 24.61
CA VAL A 72 0.91 -3.41 24.22
C VAL A 72 0.65 -2.72 22.87
N PRO A 73 0.07 -1.51 22.88
CA PRO A 73 -0.04 -0.69 21.68
C PRO A 73 1.32 -0.37 21.09
N VAL A 74 1.41 -0.41 19.76
CA VAL A 74 2.62 -0.09 19.00
C VAL A 74 2.51 1.35 18.49
N GLU A 75 3.45 2.23 18.87
CA GLU A 75 3.48 3.59 18.34
C GLU A 75 3.78 3.60 16.83
N MET A 76 3.03 4.40 16.09
CA MET A 76 3.19 4.59 14.65
C MET A 76 4.11 5.77 14.35
N VAL A 77 4.80 5.72 13.22
CA VAL A 77 5.69 6.79 12.77
C VAL A 77 4.96 7.72 11.80
N MET A 78 4.94 9.02 12.09
CA MET A 78 4.36 10.00 11.18
C MET A 78 5.37 10.45 10.12
N ASN A 79 4.98 10.36 8.84
CA ASN A 79 5.64 11.07 7.77
C ASN A 79 5.18 12.53 7.78
N THR A 80 6.07 13.44 8.17
CA THR A 80 5.78 14.88 8.28
C THR A 80 5.45 15.57 6.95
N THR A 81 5.81 14.96 5.82
CA THR A 81 5.53 15.52 4.49
C THR A 81 4.13 15.15 4.01
N THR A 82 3.69 13.92 4.29
CA THR A 82 2.42 13.39 3.77
C THR A 82 1.31 13.39 4.80
N GLY A 83 1.63 13.46 6.10
CA GLY A 83 0.67 13.35 7.21
C GLY A 83 0.21 11.92 7.51
N PHE A 84 0.77 10.92 6.82
CA PHE A 84 0.48 9.52 7.07
C PHE A 84 1.27 9.01 8.27
N TRP A 85 0.60 8.26 9.10
CA TRP A 85 1.16 7.42 10.15
C TRP A 85 1.29 6.02 9.61
N SER A 86 2.43 5.36 9.82
CA SER A 86 2.61 3.96 9.44
C SER A 86 3.36 3.15 10.48
N VAL A 87 3.11 1.85 10.47
CA VAL A 87 3.87 0.83 11.22
C VAL A 87 3.89 -0.46 10.41
N GLU A 88 5.00 -1.19 10.50
CA GLU A 88 5.16 -2.50 9.92
C GLU A 88 5.29 -3.53 11.04
N LEU A 89 4.50 -4.59 10.98
CA LEU A 89 4.53 -5.71 11.94
C LEU A 89 4.82 -7.02 11.24
N GLU A 90 5.68 -7.85 11.81
CA GLU A 90 5.82 -9.24 11.41
C GLU A 90 4.70 -10.04 12.08
N LEU A 91 3.72 -10.47 11.28
CA LEU A 91 2.56 -11.24 11.72
C LEU A 91 2.51 -12.55 10.94
N ASP A 92 2.11 -13.63 11.61
CA ASP A 92 1.79 -14.88 10.95
C ASP A 92 0.57 -14.72 10.05
N GLU A 93 0.42 -15.64 9.09
CA GLU A 93 -0.76 -15.65 8.22
C GLU A 93 -2.05 -15.80 9.05
N GLY A 94 -3.08 -15.04 8.70
CA GLY A 94 -4.30 -15.08 9.49
C GLY A 94 -5.25 -13.92 9.25
N ILE A 95 -6.27 -13.90 10.10
CA ILE A 95 -7.24 -12.81 10.21
C ILE A 95 -7.14 -12.30 11.64
N TYR A 96 -6.98 -10.99 11.79
CA TYR A 96 -6.80 -10.35 13.09
C TYR A 96 -7.80 -9.21 13.29
N CYS A 97 -8.25 -9.05 14.52
CA CYS A 97 -8.90 -7.82 14.98
C CYS A 97 -7.85 -6.73 15.28
N TYR A 98 -8.12 -5.49 14.90
CA TYR A 98 -7.29 -4.34 15.28
C TYR A 98 -8.07 -3.02 15.37
N LYS A 99 -7.46 -2.03 16.04
CA LYS A 99 -7.90 -0.63 16.07
C LYS A 99 -6.69 0.31 16.08
N PHE A 100 -6.91 1.56 15.67
CA PHE A 100 -6.00 2.65 15.96
C PHE A 100 -6.41 3.34 17.25
N ILE A 101 -5.43 3.87 17.97
CA ILE A 101 -5.60 4.68 19.18
C ILE A 101 -5.03 6.06 18.88
N LEU A 102 -5.88 7.09 18.93
CA LEU A 102 -5.44 8.47 18.83
C LEU A 102 -5.22 9.02 20.25
N GLU A 103 -4.10 9.70 20.46
CA GLU A 103 -3.79 10.40 21.71
C GLU A 103 -3.90 9.53 22.98
N GLY A 104 -3.67 8.21 22.82
CA GLY A 104 -3.69 7.23 23.90
C GLY A 104 -5.08 6.86 24.46
N ALA A 105 -6.16 7.45 23.96
CA ALA A 105 -7.50 7.24 24.52
C ALA A 105 -8.58 6.93 23.49
N ASP A 106 -8.48 7.47 22.27
CA ASP A 106 -9.55 7.39 21.28
C ASP A 106 -9.35 6.21 20.34
N TYR A 107 -10.11 5.14 20.59
CA TYR A 107 -10.12 3.93 19.76
C TYR A 107 -10.99 4.13 18.53
N ILE A 108 -10.39 4.07 17.35
CA ILE A 108 -11.09 4.27 16.08
C ILE A 108 -10.91 3.08 15.14
N PHE A 109 -11.88 2.92 14.24
CA PHE A 109 -11.75 2.02 13.11
C PHE A 109 -10.81 2.60 12.06
N ASP A 110 -10.17 1.71 11.30
CA ASP A 110 -9.60 2.10 10.02
C ASP A 110 -10.73 2.52 9.06
N ALA A 111 -10.71 3.80 8.66
CA ALA A 111 -11.66 4.35 7.71
C ALA A 111 -11.35 3.94 6.25
N SER A 112 -10.10 3.58 5.96
CA SER A 112 -9.65 3.12 4.64
C SER A 112 -9.97 1.63 4.40
N ASN A 113 -10.20 0.88 5.48
CA ASN A 113 -10.57 -0.53 5.45
C ASN A 113 -12.02 -0.71 5.95
N PRO A 114 -12.99 -1.05 5.08
CA PRO A 114 -14.39 -1.24 5.47
C PRO A 114 -14.68 -2.60 6.13
N GLU A 115 -13.73 -3.54 6.14
CA GLU A 115 -13.95 -4.87 6.72
C GLU A 115 -14.05 -4.80 8.26
N ARG A 116 -15.02 -5.51 8.84
CA ARG A 116 -15.30 -5.54 10.27
C ARG A 116 -15.33 -6.97 10.79
N ILE A 117 -14.94 -7.15 12.04
CA ILE A 117 -14.94 -8.43 12.74
C ILE A 117 -15.19 -8.21 14.23
N TYR A 118 -15.80 -9.20 14.89
CA TYR A 118 -16.01 -9.18 16.34
C TYR A 118 -14.97 -10.07 17.03
N CYS A 119 -14.24 -9.52 17.99
CA CYS A 119 -13.40 -10.25 18.92
C CYS A 119 -13.89 -9.95 20.34
N ASP A 120 -14.16 -11.00 21.12
CA ASP A 120 -14.69 -10.90 22.48
C ASP A 120 -15.93 -9.99 22.62
N GLY A 121 -16.81 -10.02 21.61
CA GLY A 121 -18.02 -9.20 21.55
C GLY A 121 -17.79 -7.72 21.20
N VAL A 122 -16.55 -7.31 20.93
CA VAL A 122 -16.19 -5.95 20.51
C VAL A 122 -15.95 -5.93 19.00
N GLU A 123 -16.57 -4.97 18.31
CA GLU A 123 -16.38 -4.77 16.88
C GLU A 123 -15.05 -4.04 16.59
N ASN A 124 -14.26 -4.58 15.66
CA ASN A 124 -12.93 -4.13 15.28
C ASN A 124 -12.79 -4.03 13.76
N SER A 125 -11.72 -3.38 13.29
CA SER A 125 -11.31 -3.50 11.90
C SER A 125 -10.67 -4.87 11.68
N LEU A 126 -10.90 -5.47 10.52
CA LEU A 126 -10.36 -6.78 10.14
C LEU A 126 -9.06 -6.60 9.35
N ALA A 127 -7.96 -7.24 9.78
CA ALA A 127 -6.72 -7.34 9.02
C ALA A 127 -6.56 -8.75 8.43
N ARG A 128 -6.13 -8.84 7.17
CA ARG A 128 -5.81 -10.12 6.49
C ARG A 128 -4.32 -10.19 6.23
N VAL A 129 -3.64 -11.07 6.95
CA VAL A 129 -2.21 -11.33 6.76
C VAL A 129 -2.06 -12.52 5.82
N LYS A 130 -1.36 -12.32 4.70
CA LYS A 130 -1.20 -13.33 3.66
C LYS A 130 -0.11 -14.32 4.05
N ASN A 131 -0.19 -15.54 3.51
CA ASN A 131 0.95 -16.46 3.60
C ASN A 131 2.13 -15.95 2.75
N HIS A 132 3.19 -15.48 3.40
CA HIS A 132 4.40 -15.02 2.71
C HIS A 132 5.29 -16.19 2.22
N THR A 133 5.08 -17.41 2.74
CA THR A 133 5.83 -18.62 2.33
C THR A 133 5.24 -19.33 1.12
N ARG A 134 3.97 -19.07 0.76
CA ARG A 134 3.32 -19.67 -0.40
C ARG A 134 3.58 -18.87 -1.68
N SER A 135 4.01 -19.56 -2.74
CA SER A 135 4.04 -18.99 -4.08
C SER A 135 2.61 -18.66 -4.53
N THR A 136 2.38 -17.46 -5.05
CA THR A 136 1.04 -16.98 -5.47
C THR A 136 0.59 -17.54 -6.83
N PHE A 137 1.35 -18.46 -7.44
CA PHE A 137 0.88 -19.22 -8.60
C PHE A 137 0.28 -20.54 -8.12
N SER A 138 -1.03 -20.54 -7.88
CA SER A 138 -1.85 -21.76 -7.95
C SER A 138 -2.85 -21.54 -9.09
N LEU A 139 -2.56 -22.11 -10.26
CA LEU A 139 -3.58 -22.26 -11.30
C LEU A 139 -4.48 -23.40 -10.82
N GLU A 140 -5.55 -23.05 -10.13
CA GLU A 140 -6.68 -23.99 -9.97
C GLU A 140 -7.34 -24.08 -11.35
N LEU A 141 -7.21 -25.24 -11.99
CA LEU A 141 -7.86 -25.58 -13.26
C LEU A 141 -9.22 -26.22 -12.99
#